data_AF-A0A6A5QKW2-F1
#
_entry.id   AF-A0A6A5QKW2-F1
#
_cell.length_a   1.000
_cell.length_b   1.000
_cell.length_c   1.000
_cell.angle_alpha   90.00
_cell.angle_beta   90.00
_cell.angle_gamma   90.00
#
_symmetry.space_group_name_H-M   'P 1'
#
loop_
_entity.id
_entity.type
_entity.pdbx_description
1 polymer ?
#
loop_
_entity_poly.entity_id
_entity_poly.type
_entity_poly.pdbx_seq_one_letter_code
_entity_poly.pdbx_strand_id
1 'polypeptide(L)'
;KREVPQEHSHRNIINIVNTMLLLDNPDGIQDAIFGLLGAAAAAEGAGNIADADCLQQATADQAFTNAKAAGDVDGMTAALVFRALERNTGSVGLASVACESIQAVNPEIAALQQHQDPAGEGAQALNKEITAELARQIASVGGDPLNANEASTFAPGQLGDPTAAGNTCNDEADDAGCINSGNLRVDDLSADEIAAAVA
;
A
#
# COMPACT_ATOMS: atom_id res chain seq x y z
N LYS A 1 21.74 -8.42 7.66
CA LYS A 1 21.04 -9.15 6.57
C LYS A 1 19.93 -9.99 7.18
N ARG A 2 18.75 -9.40 7.24
CA ARG A 2 17.46 -10.06 7.21
C ARG A 2 16.68 -9.20 6.22
N GLU A 3 16.96 -9.42 4.94
CA GLU A 3 16.02 -9.01 3.90
C GLU A 3 14.83 -9.92 4.18
N VAL A 4 13.85 -9.38 4.90
CA VAL A 4 12.48 -9.89 4.82
C VAL A 4 11.96 -9.10 3.65
N PRO A 5 11.73 -9.69 2.45
CA PRO A 5 10.94 -8.87 1.60
C PRO A 5 9.92 -9.60 0.74
N GLN A 6 8.68 -9.17 0.93
CA GLN A 6 7.65 -9.16 -0.09
C GLN A 6 7.40 -7.73 -0.61
N GLU A 7 8.09 -6.74 -0.05
CA GLU A 7 7.62 -5.36 -0.11
C GLU A 7 7.93 -4.72 -1.47
N HIS A 8 8.91 -5.22 -2.23
CA HIS A 8 9.15 -4.76 -3.60
C HIS A 8 8.25 -5.42 -4.66
N SER A 9 7.22 -6.16 -4.25
CA SER A 9 6.18 -6.64 -5.15
C SER A 9 5.56 -5.51 -5.97
N HIS A 10 5.32 -4.36 -5.35
CA HIS A 10 4.74 -3.15 -5.94
C HIS A 10 5.80 -2.04 -6.13
N ARG A 11 6.99 -2.39 -6.64
CA ARG A 11 8.12 -1.46 -6.77
C ARG A 11 7.78 -0.21 -7.59
N ASN A 12 6.92 -0.35 -8.60
CA ASN A 12 6.39 0.76 -9.39
C ASN A 12 5.77 1.86 -8.51
N ILE A 13 4.93 1.48 -7.54
CA ILE A 13 4.27 2.40 -6.62
C ILE A 13 5.27 2.96 -5.60
N ILE A 14 6.11 2.10 -5.02
CA ILE A 14 7.10 2.49 -4.02
C ILE A 14 8.06 3.55 -4.57
N ASN A 15 8.57 3.36 -5.79
CA ASN A 15 9.50 4.31 -6.41
C ASN A 15 8.86 5.70 -6.56
N ILE A 16 7.60 5.78 -6.96
CA ILE A 16 6.87 7.06 -7.10
C ILE A 16 6.66 7.70 -5.72
N VAL A 17 6.15 6.93 -4.76
CA VAL A 17 5.89 7.42 -3.39
C VAL A 17 7.17 7.88 -2.71
N ASN A 18 8.27 7.14 -2.86
CA ASN A 18 9.56 7.53 -2.29
C ASN A 18 10.06 8.84 -2.92
N THR A 19 9.90 9.00 -4.24
CA THR A 19 10.23 10.25 -4.92
C THR A 19 9.42 11.42 -4.36
N MET A 20 8.11 11.23 -4.15
CA MET A 20 7.23 12.27 -3.61
C MET A 20 7.52 12.57 -2.14
N LEU A 21 7.73 11.54 -1.30
CA LEU A 21 8.09 11.65 0.10
C LEU A 21 9.33 12.54 0.28
N LEU A 22 10.37 12.30 -0.52
CA LEU A 22 11.67 12.99 -0.40
C LEU A 22 11.67 14.45 -0.85
N LEU A 23 10.58 14.95 -1.46
CA LEU A 23 10.46 16.37 -1.81
C LEU A 23 10.38 17.27 -0.57
N ASP A 24 9.64 16.84 0.45
CA ASP A 24 9.55 17.47 1.77
C ASP A 24 9.23 16.39 2.81
N ASN A 25 10.21 16.04 3.64
CA ASN A 25 10.18 14.90 4.56
C ASN A 25 10.51 15.37 6.00
N PRO A 26 9.60 16.08 6.67
CA PRO A 26 9.87 16.68 7.98
C PRO A 26 10.09 15.62 9.07
N ASP A 27 9.50 14.44 8.92
CA ASP A 27 9.66 13.32 9.85
C ASP A 27 10.93 12.51 9.60
N GLY A 28 11.66 12.76 8.51
CA GLY A 28 12.89 12.05 8.20
C GLY A 28 12.70 10.54 8.00
N ILE A 29 11.56 10.13 7.45
CA ILE A 29 11.28 8.74 7.06
C ILE A 29 12.33 8.31 6.05
N GLN A 30 13.02 7.20 6.28
CA GLN A 30 14.23 6.88 5.51
C GLN A 30 13.93 6.45 4.07
N ASP A 31 12.89 5.64 3.89
CA ASP A 31 12.44 5.17 2.59
C ASP A 31 10.97 4.71 2.71
N ALA A 32 10.19 4.91 1.65
CA ALA A 32 8.79 4.50 1.63
C ALA A 32 8.59 3.00 1.90
N ILE A 33 9.56 2.14 1.53
CA ILE A 33 9.47 0.69 1.73
C ILE A 33 9.21 0.30 3.19
N PHE A 34 9.73 1.08 4.15
CA PHE A 34 9.56 0.78 5.57
C PHE A 34 8.10 0.81 6.02
N GLY A 35 7.24 1.57 5.34
CA GLY A 35 5.80 1.59 5.62
C GLY A 35 5.10 0.25 5.34
N LEU A 36 5.64 -0.57 4.44
CA LEU A 36 5.05 -1.87 4.06
C LEU A 36 5.59 -3.03 4.90
N LEU A 37 6.57 -2.78 5.77
CA LEU A 37 7.15 -3.77 6.65
C LEU A 37 6.29 -3.99 7.91
N GLY A 38 6.45 -5.16 8.51
CA GLY A 38 5.97 -5.42 9.87
C GLY A 38 6.64 -4.47 10.89
N ALA A 39 5.93 -4.14 11.96
CA ALA A 39 6.27 -3.08 12.91
C ALA A 39 7.74 -3.07 13.39
N ALA A 40 8.31 -4.25 13.67
CA ALA A 40 9.70 -4.36 14.14
C ALA A 40 10.73 -3.85 13.11
N ALA A 41 10.53 -4.14 11.82
CA ALA A 41 11.43 -3.70 10.76
C ALA A 41 11.08 -2.29 10.28
N ALA A 42 9.80 -1.93 10.26
CA ALA A 42 9.32 -0.58 9.98
C ALA A 42 9.99 0.47 10.91
N ALA A 43 10.16 0.15 12.19
CA ALA A 43 10.79 1.02 13.17
C ALA A 43 12.25 1.41 12.83
N GLU A 44 12.97 0.61 12.03
CA GLU A 44 14.35 0.92 11.63
C GLU A 44 14.44 2.11 10.67
N GLY A 45 13.37 2.40 9.92
CA GLY A 45 13.28 3.48 8.93
C GLY A 45 12.22 4.55 9.23
N ALA A 46 11.57 4.48 10.39
CA ALA A 46 10.41 5.30 10.73
C ALA A 46 10.69 6.80 10.91
N GLY A 47 11.96 7.20 11.05
CA GLY A 47 12.32 8.58 11.36
C GLY A 47 11.71 9.01 12.70
N ASN A 48 10.94 10.10 12.69
CA ASN A 48 10.24 10.64 13.86
C ASN A 48 8.85 10.00 14.11
N ILE A 49 8.41 9.08 13.24
CA ILE A 49 7.15 8.37 13.43
C ILE A 49 7.32 7.34 14.57
N ALA A 50 6.72 7.63 15.72
CA ALA A 50 6.85 6.80 16.92
C ALA A 50 6.05 5.49 16.84
N ASP A 51 4.90 5.53 16.18
CA ASP A 51 4.02 4.38 16.00
C ASP A 51 4.30 3.73 14.64
N ALA A 52 4.99 2.59 14.67
CA ALA A 52 5.33 1.85 13.47
C ALA A 52 4.11 1.32 12.72
N ASP A 53 2.94 1.16 13.37
CA ASP A 53 1.71 0.76 12.69
C ASP A 53 1.09 1.89 11.88
N CYS A 54 1.46 3.13 12.19
CA CYS A 54 1.07 4.32 11.45
C CYS A 54 2.05 4.72 10.35
N LEU A 55 3.20 4.05 10.21
CA LEU A 55 4.24 4.48 9.28
C LEU A 55 3.78 4.49 7.82
N GLN A 56 3.01 3.50 7.38
CA GLN A 56 2.44 3.50 6.03
C GLN A 56 1.55 4.72 5.80
N GLN A 57 0.66 5.03 6.74
CA GLN A 57 -0.25 6.16 6.63
C GLN A 57 0.53 7.46 6.59
N ALA A 58 1.47 7.67 7.51
CA ALA A 58 2.29 8.88 7.56
C ALA A 58 3.10 9.07 6.26
N THR A 59 3.69 7.99 5.75
CA THR A 59 4.42 7.99 4.48
C THR A 59 3.52 8.39 3.31
N ALA A 60 2.35 7.75 3.20
CA ALA A 60 1.40 8.02 2.13
C ALA A 60 0.86 9.45 2.20
N ASP A 61 0.53 9.92 3.41
CA ASP A 61 -0.03 11.23 3.66
C ASP A 61 0.96 12.35 3.31
N GLN A 62 2.24 12.21 3.70
CA GLN A 62 3.28 13.17 3.34
C GLN A 62 3.55 13.16 1.83
N ALA A 63 3.67 11.97 1.21
CA ALA A 63 3.86 11.85 -0.24
C ALA A 63 2.69 12.48 -1.01
N PHE A 64 1.46 12.26 -0.56
CA PHE A 64 0.26 12.86 -1.16
C PHE A 64 0.27 14.38 -1.03
N THR A 65 0.60 14.92 0.15
CA THR A 65 0.74 16.38 0.35
C THR A 65 1.76 16.97 -0.62
N ASN A 66 2.92 16.33 -0.78
CA ASN A 66 3.97 16.79 -1.67
C ASN A 66 3.53 16.75 -3.14
N ALA A 67 2.90 15.65 -3.57
CA ALA A 67 2.36 15.51 -4.92
C ALA A 67 1.27 16.55 -5.22
N LYS A 68 0.36 16.77 -4.25
CA LYS A 68 -0.70 17.79 -4.35
C LYS A 68 -0.14 19.20 -4.47
N ALA A 69 0.90 19.52 -3.71
CA ALA A 69 1.60 20.80 -3.82
C ALA A 69 2.29 20.99 -5.19
N ALA A 70 2.77 19.90 -5.79
CA ALA A 70 3.36 19.89 -7.13
C ALA A 70 2.33 19.86 -8.27
N GLY A 71 1.04 19.60 -7.98
CA GLY A 71 0.02 19.37 -9.01
C GLY A 71 0.21 18.04 -9.75
N ASP A 72 0.86 17.06 -9.12
CA ASP A 72 1.20 15.75 -9.69
C ASP A 72 0.10 14.73 -9.39
N VAL A 73 -0.77 14.48 -10.37
CA VAL A 73 -1.89 13.52 -10.25
C VAL A 73 -1.39 12.07 -10.16
N ASP A 74 -0.29 11.74 -10.83
CA ASP A 74 0.29 10.40 -10.78
C ASP A 74 0.90 10.15 -9.39
N GLY A 75 1.59 11.15 -8.84
CA GLY A 75 2.10 11.14 -7.47
C GLY A 75 1.01 11.03 -6.41
N MET A 76 -0.08 11.78 -6.55
CA MET A 76 -1.25 11.68 -5.66
C MET A 76 -1.88 10.28 -5.76
N THR A 77 -2.07 9.76 -6.97
CA THR A 77 -2.62 8.43 -7.23
C THR A 77 -1.75 7.33 -6.60
N ALA A 78 -0.43 7.39 -6.80
CA ALA A 78 0.49 6.42 -6.22
C ALA A 78 0.48 6.44 -4.68
N ALA A 79 0.35 7.61 -4.05
CA ALA A 79 0.24 7.71 -2.61
C ALA A 79 -1.07 7.07 -2.08
N LEU A 80 -2.19 7.25 -2.79
CA LEU A 80 -3.46 6.58 -2.46
C LEU A 80 -3.34 5.06 -2.59
N VAL A 81 -2.78 4.57 -3.70
CA VAL A 81 -2.53 3.13 -3.90
C VAL A 81 -1.64 2.59 -2.79
N PHE A 82 -0.53 3.27 -2.47
CA PHE A 82 0.39 2.87 -1.41
C PHE A 82 -0.27 2.81 -0.03
N ARG A 83 -1.18 3.74 0.29
CA ARG A 83 -1.96 3.69 1.54
C ARG A 83 -2.81 2.42 1.63
N ALA A 84 -3.32 1.97 0.49
CA ALA A 84 -4.16 0.79 0.41
C ALA A 84 -3.37 -0.52 0.30
N LEU A 85 -2.09 -0.52 -0.08
CA LEU A 85 -1.30 -1.76 -0.18
C LEU A 85 -1.31 -2.55 1.14
N GLU A 86 -1.29 -3.87 1.01
CA GLU A 86 -1.12 -4.77 2.15
C GLU A 86 0.23 -4.52 2.85
N ARG A 87 0.22 -4.49 4.18
CA ARG A 87 1.45 -4.48 4.99
C ARG A 87 1.84 -5.92 5.32
N ASN A 88 3.14 -6.18 5.31
CA ASN A 88 3.68 -7.49 5.64
C ASN A 88 3.39 -7.83 7.13
N THR A 89 2.86 -9.02 7.37
CA THR A 89 2.59 -9.55 8.71
C THR A 89 3.42 -10.80 8.99
N GLY A 90 3.45 -11.24 10.25
CA GLY A 90 4.30 -12.36 10.67
C GLY A 90 3.82 -13.75 10.22
N SER A 91 2.66 -13.87 9.57
CA SER A 91 2.08 -15.16 9.17
C SER A 91 0.95 -15.01 8.15
N VAL A 92 0.81 -16.00 7.27
CA VAL A 92 -0.30 -16.08 6.30
C VAL A 92 -1.67 -16.00 7.01
N GLY A 93 -2.51 -15.08 6.53
CA GLY A 93 -3.86 -14.81 7.01
C GLY A 93 -3.95 -13.96 8.29
N LEU A 94 -2.82 -13.45 8.80
CA LEU A 94 -2.82 -12.52 9.92
C LEU A 94 -3.17 -11.11 9.43
N ALA A 95 -4.17 -10.51 10.07
CA ALA A 95 -4.55 -9.14 9.80
C ALA A 95 -3.45 -8.15 10.22
N SER A 96 -3.19 -7.17 9.37
CA SER A 96 -2.36 -6.01 9.67
C SER A 96 -3.06 -5.10 10.68
N VAL A 97 -2.29 -4.57 11.63
CA VAL A 97 -2.80 -3.64 12.64
C VAL A 97 -3.14 -2.30 11.99
N ALA A 98 -4.31 -1.73 12.33
CA ALA A 98 -4.72 -0.42 11.86
C ALA A 98 -3.93 0.70 12.56
N CYS A 99 -3.69 1.80 11.84
CA CYS A 99 -3.14 3.01 12.44
C CYS A 99 -4.22 3.74 13.24
N GLU A 100 -4.03 3.86 14.56
CA GLU A 100 -4.99 4.56 15.44
C GLU A 100 -4.43 5.85 16.05
N SER A 101 -3.10 6.01 16.09
CA SER A 101 -2.44 7.10 16.82
C SER A 101 -2.17 8.36 15.99
N ILE A 102 -2.16 8.24 14.67
CA ILE A 102 -1.91 9.35 13.75
C ILE A 102 -3.16 9.57 12.89
N GLN A 103 -3.64 10.81 12.86
CA GLN A 103 -4.69 11.24 11.94
C GLN A 103 -4.03 11.80 10.68
N ALA A 104 -4.36 11.25 9.50
CA ALA A 104 -3.91 11.80 8.23
C ALA A 104 -4.47 13.23 8.02
N VAL A 105 -3.64 14.12 7.48
CA VAL A 105 -3.99 15.52 7.17
C VAL A 105 -4.77 15.62 5.87
N ASN A 106 -4.54 14.70 4.92
CA ASN A 106 -5.30 14.65 3.68
C ASN A 106 -6.54 13.75 3.86
N PRO A 107 -7.76 14.27 3.64
CA PRO A 107 -8.98 13.47 3.77
C PRO A 107 -9.02 12.27 2.82
N GLU A 108 -8.37 12.39 1.65
CA GLU A 108 -8.28 11.32 0.65
C GLU A 108 -7.48 10.12 1.20
N ILE A 109 -6.41 10.37 1.96
CA ILE A 109 -5.61 9.34 2.63
C ILE A 109 -6.32 8.82 3.88
N ALA A 110 -6.99 9.70 4.64
CA ALA A 110 -7.75 9.34 5.84
C ALA A 110 -8.94 8.42 5.55
N ALA A 111 -9.50 8.48 4.34
CA ALA A 111 -10.59 7.61 3.91
C ALA A 111 -10.15 6.16 3.67
N LEU A 112 -8.84 5.90 3.57
CA LEU A 112 -8.28 4.62 3.17
C LEU A 112 -7.65 3.87 4.35
N GLN A 113 -7.70 2.55 4.23
CA GLN A 113 -6.97 1.60 5.06
C GLN A 113 -6.26 0.58 4.18
N GLN A 114 -5.32 -0.17 4.75
CA GLN A 114 -4.57 -1.20 4.04
C GLN A 114 -5.41 -2.44 3.76
N HIS A 115 -5.13 -3.07 2.62
CA HIS A 115 -5.54 -4.43 2.31
C HIS A 115 -5.04 -5.40 3.39
N GLN A 116 -5.78 -6.49 3.55
CA GLN A 116 -5.44 -7.59 4.44
C GLN A 116 -5.00 -8.80 3.63
N ASP A 117 -4.21 -9.68 4.25
CA ASP A 117 -3.83 -10.95 3.66
C ASP A 117 -5.10 -11.72 3.25
N PRO A 118 -5.27 -12.07 1.95
CA PRO A 118 -6.49 -12.66 1.43
C PRO A 118 -6.79 -14.06 1.97
N ALA A 119 -5.84 -14.71 2.65
CA ALA A 119 -6.08 -15.96 3.37
C ALA A 119 -6.79 -15.73 4.73
N GLY A 120 -6.86 -14.48 5.20
CA GLY A 120 -7.55 -14.10 6.44
C GLY A 120 -9.07 -14.20 6.33
N GLU A 121 -9.73 -14.44 7.47
CA GLU A 121 -11.18 -14.50 7.55
C GLU A 121 -11.80 -13.14 7.16
N GLY A 122 -12.64 -13.12 6.13
CA GLY A 122 -13.31 -11.91 5.64
C GLY A 122 -12.44 -10.96 4.81
N ALA A 123 -11.13 -11.23 4.68
CA ALA A 123 -10.18 -10.32 4.02
C ALA A 123 -10.54 -10.01 2.56
N GLN A 124 -10.96 -11.01 1.78
CA GLN A 124 -11.32 -10.79 0.37
C GLN A 124 -12.50 -9.82 0.19
N ALA A 125 -13.51 -9.90 1.06
CA ALA A 125 -14.64 -8.99 0.99
C ALA A 125 -14.22 -7.57 1.40
N LEU A 126 -13.41 -7.46 2.46
CA LEU A 126 -12.87 -6.18 2.91
C LEU A 126 -11.97 -5.53 1.85
N ASN A 127 -11.09 -6.30 1.20
CA ASN A 127 -10.21 -5.81 0.14
C ASN A 127 -11.01 -5.25 -1.05
N LYS A 128 -12.13 -5.89 -1.44
CA LYS A 128 -13.06 -5.31 -2.43
C LYS A 128 -13.63 -3.96 -1.99
N GLU A 129 -14.00 -3.81 -0.72
CA GLU A 129 -14.50 -2.54 -0.18
C GLU A 129 -13.41 -1.46 -0.19
N ILE A 130 -12.17 -1.83 0.17
CA ILE A 130 -10.99 -0.95 0.13
C ILE A 130 -10.71 -0.51 -1.30
N THR A 131 -10.67 -1.43 -2.26
CA THR A 131 -10.43 -1.12 -3.68
C THR A 131 -11.53 -0.24 -4.27
N ALA A 132 -12.79 -0.43 -3.86
CA ALA A 132 -13.89 0.45 -4.27
C ALA A 132 -13.72 1.88 -3.70
N GLU A 133 -13.31 2.01 -2.44
CA GLU A 133 -13.03 3.33 -1.85
C GLU A 133 -11.81 3.99 -2.49
N LEU A 134 -10.75 3.21 -2.73
CA LEU A 134 -9.56 3.67 -3.45
C LEU A 134 -9.91 4.21 -4.84
N ALA A 135 -10.76 3.51 -5.60
CA ALA A 135 -11.23 3.99 -6.90
C ALA A 135 -11.92 5.35 -6.80
N ARG A 136 -12.77 5.56 -5.77
CA ARG A 136 -13.40 6.86 -5.51
C ARG A 136 -12.38 7.96 -5.21
N GLN A 137 -11.40 7.66 -4.37
CA GLN A 137 -10.36 8.64 -4.01
C GLN A 137 -9.48 8.98 -5.21
N ILE A 138 -9.07 8.00 -6.01
CA ILE A 138 -8.30 8.23 -7.26
C ILE A 138 -9.10 9.09 -8.24
N ALA A 139 -10.39 8.78 -8.44
CA ALA A 139 -11.27 9.60 -9.30
C ALA A 139 -11.35 11.05 -8.81
N SER A 140 -11.45 11.26 -7.48
CA SER A 140 -11.61 12.57 -6.87
C SER A 140 -10.40 13.50 -7.10
N VAL A 141 -9.21 12.94 -7.28
CA VAL A 141 -7.98 13.69 -7.59
C VAL A 141 -7.69 13.78 -9.09
N GLY A 142 -8.57 13.23 -9.94
CA GLY A 142 -8.45 13.24 -11.40
C GLY A 142 -7.61 12.10 -12.00
N GLY A 143 -7.27 11.07 -11.22
CA GLY A 143 -6.58 9.88 -11.72
C GLY A 143 -7.53 8.87 -12.40
N ASP A 144 -6.96 7.83 -13.01
CA ASP A 144 -7.72 6.70 -13.58
C ASP A 144 -8.18 5.75 -12.47
N PRO A 145 -9.50 5.60 -12.20
CA PRO A 145 -10.00 4.72 -11.15
C PRO A 145 -9.60 3.25 -11.30
N LEU A 146 -9.27 2.80 -12.52
CA LEU A 146 -8.77 1.43 -12.75
C LEU A 146 -7.45 1.16 -12.05
N ASN A 147 -6.67 2.20 -11.74
CA ASN A 147 -5.44 2.09 -10.97
C ASN A 147 -5.70 1.65 -9.52
N ALA A 148 -6.94 1.62 -9.04
CA ALA A 148 -7.26 1.06 -7.73
C ALA A 148 -6.83 -0.41 -7.63
N ASN A 149 -6.93 -1.18 -8.71
CA ASN A 149 -6.49 -2.58 -8.71
C ASN A 149 -4.97 -2.73 -8.56
N GLU A 150 -4.16 -1.67 -8.73
CA GLU A 150 -2.73 -1.72 -8.39
C GLU A 150 -2.48 -1.95 -6.89
N ALA A 151 -3.49 -1.76 -6.02
CA ALA A 151 -3.41 -2.12 -4.60
C ALA A 151 -3.74 -3.60 -4.32
N SER A 152 -4.31 -4.32 -5.30
CA SER A 152 -4.70 -5.72 -5.15
C SER A 152 -3.46 -6.59 -4.95
N THR A 153 -3.63 -7.72 -4.28
CA THR A 153 -2.52 -8.57 -3.84
C THR A 153 -2.49 -9.93 -4.55
N PHE A 154 -1.67 -10.84 -4.05
CA PHE A 154 -1.52 -12.20 -4.55
C PHE A 154 -2.77 -13.06 -4.27
N ALA A 155 -2.87 -14.23 -4.92
CA ALA A 155 -3.83 -15.25 -4.50
C ALA A 155 -3.57 -15.70 -3.04
N PRO A 156 -4.61 -16.11 -2.28
CA PRO A 156 -4.43 -16.51 -0.87
C PRO A 156 -3.43 -17.64 -0.71
N GLY A 157 -2.53 -17.46 0.27
CA GLY A 157 -1.58 -18.49 0.69
C GLY A 157 -2.22 -19.59 1.54
N GLN A 158 -1.39 -20.53 2.00
CA GLN A 158 -1.82 -21.59 2.90
C GLN A 158 -1.71 -21.16 4.37
N LEU A 159 -2.83 -21.19 5.10
CA LEU A 159 -2.82 -20.98 6.56
C LEU A 159 -1.91 -21.99 7.26
N GLY A 160 -1.07 -21.50 8.17
CA GLY A 160 -0.11 -22.32 8.89
C GLY A 160 1.15 -22.69 8.09
N ASP A 161 1.41 -22.03 6.96
CA ASP A 161 2.69 -22.14 6.24
C ASP A 161 3.86 -21.86 7.20
N PRO A 162 4.77 -22.82 7.44
CA PRO A 162 5.87 -22.66 8.38
C PRO A 162 6.90 -21.59 7.96
N THR A 163 6.89 -21.17 6.70
CA THR A 163 7.74 -20.08 6.19
C THR A 163 7.10 -18.71 6.37
N ALA A 164 5.79 -18.66 6.64
CA ALA A 164 4.97 -17.45 6.67
C ALA A 164 4.95 -16.66 5.34
N ALA A 165 5.49 -17.19 4.24
CA ALA A 165 5.65 -16.44 3.00
C ALA A 165 4.38 -16.38 2.14
N GLY A 166 3.55 -17.42 2.10
CA GLY A 166 2.41 -17.44 1.19
C GLY A 166 2.85 -17.29 -0.29
N ASN A 167 1.97 -16.72 -1.13
CA ASN A 167 2.33 -16.36 -2.49
C ASN A 167 2.98 -14.99 -2.50
N THR A 168 4.18 -14.90 -3.07
CA THR A 168 4.93 -13.65 -3.04
C THR A 168 5.93 -13.56 -4.20
N CYS A 169 6.41 -12.35 -4.42
CA CYS A 169 7.63 -12.08 -5.17
C CYS A 169 8.32 -10.88 -4.52
N ASN A 170 9.63 -10.79 -4.72
CA ASN A 170 10.37 -9.63 -4.28
C ASN A 170 11.63 -9.41 -5.10
N ASP A 171 11.60 -8.40 -5.94
CA ASP A 171 12.70 -8.04 -6.81
C ASP A 171 12.92 -6.53 -6.77
N GLU A 172 14.03 -6.13 -6.15
CA GLU A 172 14.44 -4.72 -6.07
C GLU A 172 14.90 -4.14 -7.41
N ALA A 173 15.20 -5.00 -8.39
CA ALA A 173 15.64 -4.60 -9.71
C ALA A 173 14.50 -4.56 -10.74
N ASP A 174 13.28 -4.96 -10.37
CA ASP A 174 12.11 -4.90 -11.22
C ASP A 174 11.26 -3.65 -10.92
N ASP A 175 11.58 -2.55 -11.59
CA ASP A 175 10.87 -1.27 -11.41
C ASP A 175 9.38 -1.32 -11.79
N ALA A 176 8.94 -2.31 -12.57
CA ALA A 176 7.52 -2.50 -12.86
C ALA A 176 6.77 -3.13 -11.67
N GLY A 177 7.49 -3.66 -10.69
CA GLY A 177 6.97 -4.51 -9.63
C GLY A 177 6.83 -5.94 -10.11
N CYS A 178 7.49 -6.88 -9.42
CA CYS A 178 7.47 -8.28 -9.81
C CYS A 178 6.06 -8.90 -9.79
N ILE A 179 5.10 -8.31 -9.07
CA ILE A 179 3.70 -8.75 -9.08
C ILE A 179 3.07 -8.52 -10.46
N ASN A 180 3.46 -7.44 -11.13
CA ASN A 180 2.99 -7.05 -12.46
C ASN A 180 3.75 -7.82 -13.53
N SER A 181 5.09 -7.81 -13.48
CA SER A 181 5.93 -8.52 -14.45
C SER A 181 5.67 -10.04 -14.47
N GLY A 182 5.36 -10.60 -13.31
CA GLY A 182 5.00 -12.00 -13.14
C GLY A 182 3.54 -12.34 -13.41
N ASN A 183 2.66 -11.35 -13.64
CA ASN A 183 1.20 -11.51 -13.69
C ASN A 183 0.66 -12.29 -12.46
N LEU A 184 1.15 -11.93 -11.27
CA LEU A 184 0.83 -12.59 -10.01
C LEU A 184 -0.32 -11.91 -9.25
N ARG A 185 -0.69 -10.69 -9.67
CA ARG A 185 -1.77 -9.91 -9.09
C ARG A 185 -3.12 -10.57 -9.36
N VAL A 186 -3.96 -10.60 -8.34
CA VAL A 186 -5.37 -10.95 -8.47
C VAL A 186 -6.19 -9.70 -8.20
N ASP A 187 -6.75 -9.13 -9.25
CA ASP A 187 -7.57 -7.92 -9.16
C ASP A 187 -8.80 -8.16 -8.26
N ASP A 188 -9.03 -7.26 -7.29
CA ASP A 188 -10.17 -7.36 -6.37
C ASP A 188 -11.51 -7.06 -7.06
N LEU A 189 -11.51 -6.10 -7.98
CA LEU A 189 -12.69 -5.64 -8.71
C LEU A 189 -12.50 -5.75 -10.23
N SER A 190 -13.58 -6.05 -10.92
CA SER A 190 -13.67 -5.88 -12.38
C SER A 190 -13.77 -4.39 -12.76
N ALA A 191 -13.49 -4.07 -14.03
CA ALA A 191 -13.65 -2.71 -14.55
C ALA A 191 -15.09 -2.17 -14.39
N ASP A 192 -16.11 -3.04 -14.51
CA ASP A 192 -17.52 -2.65 -14.31
C ASP A 192 -17.82 -2.35 -12.84
N GLU A 193 -17.25 -3.12 -11.90
CA GLU A 193 -17.37 -2.84 -10.46
C GLU A 193 -16.67 -1.53 -10.08
N ILE A 194 -15.49 -1.25 -10.65
CA ILE A 194 -14.78 0.03 -10.45
C ILE A 194 -15.59 1.19 -11.02
N ALA A 195 -16.11 1.05 -12.24
CA ALA A 195 -16.95 2.07 -12.87
C ALA A 195 -18.21 2.35 -12.04
N ALA A 196 -18.83 1.31 -11.46
CA ALA A 196 -19.98 1.47 -10.57
C ALA A 196 -19.61 2.16 -9.24
N ALA A 197 -18.40 1.95 -8.71
CA ALA A 197 -17.95 2.56 -7.46
C ALA A 197 -17.75 4.07 -7.56
N VAL A 198 -17.48 4.60 -8.76
CA VAL A 198 -17.21 6.02 -9.03
C VAL A 198 -18.35 6.77 -9.72
N ALA A 199 -19.46 6.09 -10.00
CA ALA A 199 -20.63 6.63 -10.70
C ALA A 199 -21.51 7.56 -9.85
#